data_AF-A0A2D0N154-F1
#
_entry.id   AF-A0A2D0N154-F1
#
_cell.length_a   1.000
_cell.length_b   1.000
_cell.length_c   1.000
_cell.angle_alpha   90.00
_cell.angle_beta   90.00
_cell.angle_gamma   90.00
#
_symmetry.space_group_name_H-M   'P 1'
#
loop_
_entity.id
_entity.type
_entity.pdbx_description
1 polymer ?
#
loop_
_entity_poly.entity_id
_entity_poly.type
_entity_poly.pdbx_seq_one_letter_code
_entity_poly.pdbx_strand_id
1 'polypeptide(L)'
;MNTEFKEVTVFKLTDTLIADFNGDGNSDRAILKKIGETSGLLIQHGETMEEIRIGFGQSFAIWTDFNLNWIDLWALVNDSGTYEIVIENNEITGTRKIELENPSIAVRKEEEGGGLITFKDGKYQWIHQAE
;
A
#
# COMPACT_ATOMS: atom_id res chain seq x y z
N MET A 1 17.95 -2.21 -5.76
CA MET A 1 17.25 -1.28 -4.86
C MET A 1 17.63 -1.64 -3.43
N ASN A 2 18.18 -0.69 -2.69
CA ASN A 2 18.32 -0.81 -1.24
C ASN A 2 16.97 -0.34 -0.67
N THR A 3 16.10 -1.26 -0.30
CA THR A 3 14.83 -0.92 0.35
C THR A 3 15.09 -0.73 1.84
N GLU A 4 14.34 0.17 2.48
CA GLU A 4 14.36 0.29 3.95
C GLU A 4 13.79 -0.94 4.68
N PHE A 5 13.06 -1.79 3.95
CA PHE A 5 12.46 -3.04 4.42
C PHE A 5 13.46 -4.19 4.44
N LYS A 6 13.36 -5.03 5.47
CA LYS A 6 14.20 -6.23 5.63
C LYS A 6 13.64 -7.44 4.88
N GLU A 7 12.32 -7.57 4.87
CA GLU A 7 11.56 -8.66 4.27
C GLU A 7 10.62 -8.09 3.20
N VAL A 8 11.18 -7.83 2.02
CA VAL A 8 10.45 -7.31 0.86
C VAL A 8 10.68 -8.17 -0.38
N THR A 9 9.62 -8.36 -1.15
CA THR A 9 9.69 -8.96 -2.48
C THR A 9 9.10 -8.01 -3.49
N VAL A 10 9.88 -7.63 -4.50
CA VAL A 10 9.47 -6.71 -5.57
C VAL A 10 8.89 -7.51 -6.74
N PHE A 11 7.80 -7.00 -7.31
CA PHE A 11 7.04 -7.62 -8.39
C PHE A 11 6.91 -6.67 -9.59
N LYS A 12 6.54 -7.21 -10.74
CA LYS A 12 6.14 -6.37 -11.88
C LYS A 12 4.77 -5.77 -11.59
N LEU A 13 4.49 -4.57 -12.11
CA LEU A 13 3.17 -3.92 -11.95
C LEU A 13 1.99 -4.76 -12.48
N THR A 14 2.27 -5.74 -13.35
CA THR A 14 1.28 -6.68 -13.89
C THR A 14 1.02 -7.90 -13.01
N ASP A 15 1.86 -8.14 -12.00
CA ASP A 15 1.77 -9.31 -11.14
C ASP A 15 0.72 -9.10 -10.05
N THR A 16 0.09 -10.19 -9.63
CA THR A 16 -0.80 -10.22 -8.47
C THR A 16 0.04 -10.51 -7.22
N LEU A 17 -0.10 -9.69 -6.18
CA LEU A 17 0.43 -10.03 -4.87
C LEU A 17 -0.53 -10.98 -4.15
N ILE A 18 0.04 -11.98 -3.50
CA ILE A 18 -0.69 -13.00 -2.75
C ILE A 18 -0.11 -13.05 -1.34
N ALA A 19 -0.93 -12.71 -0.35
CA ALA A 19 -0.60 -12.76 1.07
C ALA A 19 -1.89 -12.67 1.89
N ASP A 20 -1.83 -12.99 3.18
CA ASP A 20 -2.92 -12.73 4.13
C ASP A 20 -2.86 -11.25 4.55
N PHE A 21 -3.49 -10.35 3.79
CA PHE A 21 -3.38 -8.91 4.04
C PHE A 21 -4.27 -8.47 5.20
N ASN A 22 -5.40 -9.13 5.43
CA ASN A 22 -6.37 -8.78 6.47
C ASN A 22 -6.18 -9.54 7.79
N GLY A 23 -5.33 -10.57 7.83
CA GLY A 23 -5.00 -11.35 9.01
C GLY A 23 -6.01 -12.46 9.34
N ASP A 24 -6.83 -12.88 8.36
CA ASP A 24 -7.85 -13.92 8.55
C ASP A 24 -7.31 -15.37 8.39
N GLY A 25 -6.03 -15.50 8.01
CA GLY A 25 -5.36 -16.78 7.79
C GLY A 25 -5.50 -17.34 6.37
N ASN A 26 -6.25 -16.66 5.49
CA ASN A 26 -6.43 -17.04 4.08
C ASN A 26 -5.66 -16.09 3.17
N SER A 27 -5.22 -16.59 2.02
CA SER A 27 -4.49 -15.76 1.07
C SER A 27 -5.43 -14.83 0.29
N ASP A 28 -5.19 -13.54 0.43
CA ASP A 28 -5.81 -12.47 -0.33
C ASP A 28 -5.08 -12.23 -1.66
N ARG A 29 -5.72 -11.45 -2.54
CA ARG A 29 -5.16 -11.09 -3.85
C ARG A 29 -5.18 -9.59 -4.05
N ALA A 30 -4.02 -8.98 -4.29
CA ALA A 30 -3.89 -7.56 -4.59
C ALA A 30 -3.41 -7.35 -6.03
N ILE A 31 -4.14 -6.52 -6.79
CA ILE A 31 -3.94 -6.31 -8.21
C ILE A 31 -4.02 -4.81 -8.53
N LEU A 32 -2.98 -4.29 -9.19
CA LEU A 32 -3.05 -2.98 -9.82
C LEU A 32 -3.91 -3.09 -11.09
N LYS A 33 -4.99 -2.32 -11.17
CA LYS A 33 -5.96 -2.37 -12.26
C LYS A 33 -6.29 -0.98 -12.82
N LYS A 34 -6.43 -0.89 -14.14
CA LYS A 34 -6.99 0.26 -14.86
C LYS A 34 -8.44 -0.06 -15.28
N ILE A 35 -9.37 0.86 -15.03
CA ILE A 35 -10.79 0.77 -15.43
C ILE A 35 -11.17 2.10 -16.10
N GLY A 36 -11.36 2.05 -17.43
CA GLY A 36 -11.55 3.25 -18.24
C GLY A 36 -10.36 4.21 -18.09
N GLU A 37 -10.63 5.45 -17.73
CA GLU A 37 -9.62 6.49 -17.49
C GLU A 37 -9.07 6.51 -16.07
N THR A 38 -9.63 5.70 -15.16
CA THR A 38 -9.20 5.62 -13.76
C THR A 38 -8.39 4.36 -13.51
N SER A 39 -7.65 4.35 -12.42
CA SER A 39 -6.85 3.19 -12.03
C SER A 39 -6.70 3.14 -10.51
N GLY A 40 -6.30 1.99 -9.99
CA GLY A 40 -6.14 1.81 -8.55
C GLY A 40 -5.78 0.38 -8.17
N LEU A 41 -5.88 0.10 -6.89
CA LEU A 41 -5.62 -1.19 -6.30
C LEU A 41 -6.95 -1.90 -6.00
N LEU A 42 -7.12 -3.10 -6.54
CA LEU A 42 -8.18 -4.03 -6.16
C LEU A 42 -7.57 -5.07 -5.22
N ILE A 43 -8.13 -5.20 -4.02
CA ILE A 43 -7.78 -6.26 -3.07
C ILE A 43 -9.01 -7.15 -2.89
N GLN A 44 -8.85 -8.46 -3.08
CA GLN A 44 -9.90 -9.44 -2.85
C GLN A 44 -9.52 -10.30 -1.66
N HIS A 45 -10.36 -10.30 -0.62
CA HIS A 45 -10.14 -11.14 0.55
C HIS A 45 -10.38 -12.62 0.25
N GLY A 46 -9.51 -13.49 0.75
CA GLY A 46 -9.51 -14.91 0.46
C GLY A 46 -10.67 -15.67 1.09
N GLU A 47 -11.06 -15.32 2.32
CA GLU A 47 -12.16 -15.97 3.04
C GLU A 47 -13.53 -15.55 2.50
N THR A 48 -13.77 -14.24 2.39
CA THR A 48 -15.10 -13.66 2.17
C THR A 48 -15.40 -13.34 0.71
N MET A 49 -14.37 -13.33 -0.15
CA MET A 49 -14.44 -12.78 -1.51
C MET A 49 -14.79 -11.29 -1.57
N GLU A 50 -14.71 -10.57 -0.45
CA GLU A 50 -14.92 -9.13 -0.40
C GLU A 50 -13.93 -8.40 -1.31
N GLU A 51 -14.41 -7.45 -2.10
CA GLU A 51 -13.58 -6.60 -2.97
C GLU A 51 -13.39 -5.22 -2.36
N ILE A 52 -12.15 -4.89 -1.99
CA ILE A 52 -11.74 -3.56 -1.58
C ILE A 52 -11.12 -2.83 -2.77
N ARG A 53 -11.55 -1.57 -2.98
CA ARG A 53 -11.10 -0.70 -4.06
C ARG A 53 -10.45 0.54 -3.48
N ILE A 54 -9.17 0.73 -3.78
CA ILE A 54 -8.39 1.92 -3.40
C ILE A 54 -8.02 2.68 -4.68
N GLY A 55 -8.36 3.96 -4.73
CA GLY A 55 -8.24 4.79 -5.94
C GLY A 55 -9.48 4.70 -6.83
N PHE A 56 -9.31 4.52 -8.14
CA PHE A 56 -10.39 4.54 -9.14
C PHE A 56 -11.22 5.84 -9.12
N GLY A 57 -10.55 6.98 -8.94
CA GLY A 57 -11.20 8.29 -8.82
C GLY A 57 -11.86 8.54 -7.47
N GLN A 58 -11.69 7.65 -6.49
CA GLN A 58 -12.11 7.85 -5.11
C GLN A 58 -10.93 8.34 -4.26
N SER A 59 -11.22 9.22 -3.30
CA SER A 59 -10.21 9.70 -2.36
C SER A 59 -9.78 8.58 -1.41
N PHE A 60 -8.49 8.50 -1.15
CA PHE A 60 -7.90 7.55 -0.21
C PHE A 60 -6.74 8.21 0.54
N ALA A 61 -6.82 8.22 1.88
CA ALA A 61 -5.91 8.98 2.74
C ALA A 61 -5.83 10.46 2.30
N ILE A 62 -4.64 10.96 2.00
CA ILE A 62 -4.40 12.34 1.53
C ILE A 62 -4.64 12.53 0.02
N TRP A 63 -4.84 11.43 -0.72
CA TRP A 63 -4.91 11.46 -2.18
C TRP A 63 -6.36 11.59 -2.65
N THR A 64 -6.63 12.61 -3.46
CA THR A 64 -7.92 12.76 -4.15
C THR A 64 -7.96 11.98 -5.47
N ASP A 65 -6.80 11.65 -6.06
CA ASP A 65 -6.67 10.89 -7.30
C ASP A 65 -5.50 9.89 -7.21
N PHE A 66 -5.66 8.84 -6.41
CA PHE A 66 -4.70 7.74 -6.40
C PHE A 66 -4.77 6.99 -7.74
N ASN A 67 -3.76 7.19 -8.59
CA ASN A 67 -3.68 6.63 -9.94
C ASN A 67 -2.41 5.78 -10.10
N LEU A 68 -2.47 4.61 -10.71
CA LEU A 68 -1.32 3.74 -10.96
C LEU A 68 -0.22 4.33 -11.85
N ASN A 69 -0.52 5.36 -12.64
CA ASN A 69 0.42 5.90 -13.62
C ASN A 69 1.70 6.48 -12.99
N TRP A 70 1.66 6.83 -11.69
CA TRP A 70 2.83 7.34 -11.00
C TRP A 70 3.70 6.22 -10.41
N ILE A 71 3.21 4.99 -10.25
CA ILE A 71 3.91 3.93 -9.51
C ILE A 71 4.96 3.23 -10.40
N ASP A 72 6.17 3.06 -9.89
CA ASP A 72 7.22 2.21 -10.48
C ASP A 72 7.70 1.08 -9.56
N LEU A 73 7.35 1.12 -8.27
CA LEU A 73 7.61 0.06 -7.29
C LEU A 73 6.32 -0.56 -6.80
N TRP A 74 6.24 -1.88 -6.95
CA TRP A 74 5.16 -2.73 -6.46
C TRP A 74 5.75 -3.90 -5.68
N ALA A 75 5.51 -3.95 -4.37
CA ALA A 75 6.16 -4.95 -3.53
C ALA A 75 5.30 -5.43 -2.37
N LEU A 76 5.55 -6.68 -1.97
CA LEU A 76 5.04 -7.28 -0.74
C LEU A 76 6.06 -7.07 0.38
N VAL A 77 5.61 -6.55 1.52
CA VAL A 77 6.42 -6.30 2.72
C VAL A 77 5.90 -7.14 3.88
N ASN A 78 6.77 -7.95 4.48
CA ASN A 78 6.45 -8.80 5.65
C ASN A 78 7.10 -8.31 6.95
N ASP A 79 7.76 -7.15 6.92
CA ASP A 79 8.31 -6.53 8.13
C ASP A 79 7.21 -6.34 9.19
N SER A 80 7.53 -6.63 10.44
CA SER A 80 6.61 -6.43 11.58
C SER A 80 6.50 -4.96 12.03
N GLY A 81 7.16 -4.04 11.34
CA GLY A 81 7.12 -2.63 11.70
C GLY A 81 7.82 -1.74 10.68
N THR A 82 7.39 -0.48 10.66
CA THR A 82 7.87 0.56 9.76
C THR A 82 7.87 1.92 10.47
N TYR A 83 8.14 2.99 9.72
CA TYR A 83 7.96 4.37 10.15
C TYR A 83 6.99 5.10 9.23
N GLU A 84 6.25 6.04 9.81
CA GLU A 84 5.43 7.01 9.11
C GLU A 84 6.04 8.40 9.28
N ILE A 85 6.11 9.15 8.18
CA ILE A 85 6.45 10.58 8.20
C ILE A 85 5.24 11.37 8.69
N VAL A 86 5.46 12.23 9.69
CA VAL A 86 4.44 13.13 10.23
C VAL A 86 4.61 14.50 9.61
N ILE A 87 3.57 14.99 8.95
CA ILE A 87 3.51 16.31 8.31
C ILE A 87 2.50 17.17 9.05
N GLU A 88 2.93 18.32 9.55
CA GLU A 88 2.06 19.35 10.14
C GLU A 88 2.35 20.69 9.47
N ASN A 89 1.30 21.43 9.08
CA ASN A 89 1.43 22.72 8.38
C ASN A 89 2.35 22.67 7.14
N ASN A 90 2.31 21.58 6.37
CA ASN A 90 3.16 21.32 5.20
C ASN A 90 4.67 21.21 5.52
N GLU A 91 5.04 20.94 6.77
CA GLU A 91 6.42 20.68 7.16
C GLU A 91 6.52 19.29 7.81
N ILE A 92 7.60 18.56 7.52
CA ILE A 92 7.91 17.33 8.26
C ILE A 92 8.28 17.73 9.69
N THR A 93 7.50 17.24 10.66
CA THR A 93 7.76 17.46 12.08
C THR A 93 8.42 16.26 12.76
N GLY A 94 8.45 15.09 12.09
CA GLY A 94 9.18 13.93 12.56
C GLY A 94 8.73 12.63 11.92
N THR A 95 9.07 11.52 12.59
CA THR A 95 8.60 10.19 12.22
C THR A 95 8.01 9.51 13.45
N ARG A 96 7.06 8.61 13.23
CA ARG A 96 6.55 7.70 14.26
C ARG A 96 6.69 6.25 13.81
N LYS A 97 7.03 5.37 14.76
CA LYS A 97 7.09 3.93 14.50
C LYS A 97 5.67 3.37 14.40
N ILE A 98 5.43 2.55 13.40
CA ILE A 98 4.17 1.82 13.18
C ILE A 98 4.46 0.33 13.25
N GLU A 99 3.66 -0.40 14.03
CA GLU A 99 3.65 -1.86 14.02
C GLU A 99 2.76 -2.33 12.87
N LEU A 100 3.25 -3.34 12.14
CA LEU A 100 2.54 -3.98 11.04
C LEU A 100 2.16 -5.39 11.51
N GLU A 101 0.87 -5.62 11.67
CA GLU A 101 0.33 -6.90 12.15
C GLU A 101 0.25 -7.92 11.01
N ASN A 102 0.05 -7.42 9.78
CA ASN A 102 -0.14 -8.20 8.58
C ASN A 102 0.85 -7.79 7.49
N PRO A 103 1.14 -8.67 6.52
CA PRO A 103 1.77 -8.31 5.26
C PRO A 103 1.17 -7.02 4.68
N SER A 104 2.05 -6.16 4.17
CA SER A 104 1.71 -4.84 3.66
C SER A 104 2.14 -4.69 2.21
N ILE A 105 1.52 -3.75 1.54
CA ILE A 105 1.72 -3.49 0.12
C ILE A 105 2.51 -2.19 -0.02
N ALA A 106 3.73 -2.27 -0.53
CA ALA A 106 4.51 -1.09 -0.86
C ALA A 106 4.20 -0.62 -2.29
N VAL A 107 3.83 0.65 -2.39
CA VAL A 107 3.67 1.38 -3.65
C VAL A 107 4.50 2.65 -3.61
N ARG A 108 5.43 2.80 -4.56
CA ARG A 108 6.29 3.98 -4.65
C ARG A 108 6.51 4.39 -6.11
N LYS A 109 6.99 5.62 -6.25
CA LYS A 109 7.72 6.09 -7.40
C LYS A 109 9.11 6.49 -6.98
N GLU A 110 10.10 6.09 -7.75
CA GLU A 110 11.46 6.56 -7.61
C GLU A 110 11.46 8.10 -7.68
N GLU A 111 12.13 8.74 -6.72
CA GLU A 111 12.24 10.21 -6.58
C GLU A 111 10.99 11.01 -6.15
N GLU A 112 9.77 10.46 -6.26
CA GLU A 112 8.52 11.15 -5.82
C GLU A 112 7.86 10.52 -4.58
N GLY A 113 8.51 9.52 -4.00
CA GLY A 113 8.10 8.95 -2.72
C GLY A 113 7.02 7.88 -2.81
N GLY A 114 6.25 7.72 -1.73
CA GLY A 114 5.23 6.68 -1.62
C GLY A 114 5.02 6.21 -0.18
N GLY A 115 4.58 4.96 -0.05
CA GLY A 115 4.18 4.45 1.25
C GLY A 115 3.75 2.99 1.25
N LEU A 116 3.19 2.59 2.38
CA LEU A 116 2.55 1.29 2.55
C LEU A 116 1.04 1.41 2.58
N ILE A 117 0.37 0.43 2.00
CA ILE A 117 -1.02 0.13 2.26
C ILE A 117 -1.04 -1.10 3.18
N THR A 118 -1.62 -0.95 4.37
CA THR A 118 -1.67 -2.00 5.39
C THR A 118 -3.08 -2.14 5.96
N PHE A 119 -3.48 -3.34 6.38
CA PHE A 119 -4.76 -3.54 7.04
C PHE A 119 -4.61 -3.35 8.54
N LYS A 120 -5.36 -2.39 9.08
CA LYS A 120 -5.32 -2.03 10.50
C LYS A 120 -6.66 -1.45 10.95
N ASP A 121 -7.10 -1.82 12.16
CA ASP A 121 -8.38 -1.40 12.73
C ASP A 121 -9.58 -1.72 11.82
N GLY A 122 -9.55 -2.89 11.17
CA GLY A 122 -10.62 -3.38 10.29
C GLY A 122 -10.71 -2.71 8.92
N LYS A 123 -9.69 -1.95 8.50
CA LYS A 123 -9.66 -1.30 7.18
C LYS A 123 -8.25 -1.14 6.64
N TYR A 124 -8.12 -0.94 5.32
CA TYR A 124 -6.87 -0.56 4.72
C TYR A 124 -6.53 0.91 5.00
N GLN A 125 -5.29 1.16 5.42
CA GLN A 125 -4.75 2.46 5.78
C GLN A 125 -3.47 2.74 4.99
N TRP A 126 -3.22 4.02 4.73
CA TRP A 126 -1.98 4.49 4.14
C TRP A 126 -0.98 4.86 5.22
N ILE A 127 0.25 4.38 5.10
CA ILE A 127 1.40 4.83 5.89
C ILE A 127 2.32 5.60 4.94
N HIS A 128 2.46 6.90 5.18
CA HIS A 128 3.28 7.78 4.35
C HIS A 128 4.76 7.68 4.73
N GLN A 129 5.64 7.47 3.74
CA GLN A 129 7.07 7.16 3.99
C GLN A 129 8.08 8.03 3.24
N ALA A 130 7.63 8.97 2.43
CA ALA A 130 8.50 9.90 1.70
C ALA A 130 7.76 11.21 1.47
N GLU A 131 8.51 12.32 1.33
CA GLU A 131 7.98 13.67 1.03
C GLU A 131 7.12 13.73 -0.23
#